data_AF-A0A2H1FEF0-F1
#
_entry.id   AF-A0A2H1FEF0-F1
#
_cell.length_a   1.000
_cell.length_b   1.000
_cell.length_c   1.000
_cell.angle_alpha   90.00
_cell.angle_beta   90.00
_cell.angle_gamma   90.00
#
_symmetry.space_group_name_H-M   'P 1'
#
loop_
_entity.id
_entity.type
_entity.pdbx_description
1 polymer ?
#
loop_
_entity_poly.entity_id
_entity_poly.type
_entity_poly.pdbx_seq_one_letter_code
_entity_poly.pdbx_strand_id
1 'polypeptide(L)' 'METIIKKTVSIEYAGKKHAVSDDLTISLLLAQIGLPEDTHVRMVPTKEGFIIIPQTEKN' A
#
# COMPACT_ATOMS: atom_id res chain seq x y z
N MET A 1 19.04 9.30 20.35
CA MET A 1 18.63 8.37 19.28
C MET A 1 17.11 8.38 19.26
N GLU A 2 16.51 9.12 18.34
CA GLU A 2 15.07 9.00 18.10
C GLU A 2 14.84 7.70 17.35
N THR A 3 14.11 6.77 17.98
CA THR A 3 13.67 5.54 17.32
C THR A 3 12.64 5.94 16.28
N ILE A 4 13.06 6.02 15.02
CA ILE A 4 12.13 6.16 13.90
C ILE A 4 11.33 4.86 13.88
N ILE A 5 10.11 4.90 14.42
CA ILE A 5 9.13 3.84 14.26
C ILE A 5 8.74 3.88 12.78
N LYS A 6 9.45 3.12 11.94
CA LYS A 6 9.10 2.96 10.53
C LYS A 6 7.66 2.46 10.47
N LYS A 7 6.74 3.32 10.05
CA LYS A 7 5.33 2.96 9.90
C LYS A 7 5.24 1.98 8.74
N THR A 8 4.97 0.71 9.01
CA THR A 8 4.88 -0.27 7.93
C THR A 8 3.64 0.03 7.08
N VAL A 9 3.86 0.42 5.82
CA VAL A 9 2.79 0.46 4.83
C VAL A 9 2.69 -0.94 4.23
N SER A 10 1.49 -1.48 4.12
CA SER A 10 1.27 -2.77 3.46
C SER A 10 0.27 -2.58 2.34
N ILE A 11 0.46 -3.26 1.22
CA ILE A 11 -0.52 -3.27 0.12
C ILE A 11 -1.13 -4.67 0.02
N GLU A 12 -2.45 -4.75 0.05
CA GLU A 12 -3.18 -6.00 -0.15
C GLU A 12 -3.85 -6.00 -1.51
N TYR A 13 -3.39 -6.88 -2.41
CA TYR A 13 -3.93 -7.01 -3.75
C TYR A 13 -4.04 -8.50 -4.14
N ALA A 14 -5.17 -8.88 -4.74
CA ALA A 14 -5.48 -10.27 -5.12
C ALA A 14 -5.28 -11.30 -3.98
N GLY A 15 -5.57 -10.91 -2.73
CA GLY A 15 -5.39 -11.76 -1.54
C GLY A 15 -3.94 -11.91 -1.08
N LYS A 16 -2.98 -11.21 -1.69
CA LYS A 16 -1.59 -11.14 -1.26
C LYS A 16 -1.30 -9.82 -0.57
N LYS A 17 -0.65 -9.89 0.59
CA LYS A 17 -0.11 -8.74 1.31
C LYS A 17 1.37 -8.56 0.94
N HIS A 18 1.73 -7.38 0.49
CA HIS A 18 3.11 -6.97 0.27
C HIS A 18 3.45 -5.88 1.28
N ALA A 19 4.44 -6.13 2.14
CA ALA A 19 4.99 -5.11 3.01
C ALA A 19 5.86 -4.18 2.16
N VAL A 20 5.62 -2.88 2.27
CA VAL A 20 6.26 -1.87 1.45
C VAL A 20 6.82 -0.79 2.35
N SER A 21 7.97 -0.23 1.96
CA SER A 21 8.62 0.81 2.76
C SER A 21 7.76 2.08 2.79
N ASP A 22 7.77 2.79 3.91
CA ASP A 22 7.03 4.05 4.09
C ASP A 22 7.53 5.19 3.20
N ASP A 23 8.73 5.06 2.64
CA ASP A 23 9.32 6.01 1.71
C ASP A 23 8.71 5.92 0.29
N LEU A 24 7.92 4.87 -0.01
CA LEU A 24 7.35 4.65 -1.33
C LEU A 24 5.99 5.36 -1.48
N THR A 25 5.82 6.07 -2.59
CA THR A 25 4.54 6.70 -2.94
C THR A 25 3.53 5.65 -3.42
N ILE A 26 2.24 5.91 -3.19
CA ILE A 26 1.13 5.04 -3.61
C ILE A 26 1.23 4.68 -5.10
N SER A 27 1.58 5.65 -5.95
CA SER A 27 1.74 5.45 -7.40
C SER A 27 2.81 4.41 -7.72
N LEU A 28 3.96 4.46 -7.03
CA LEU A 28 5.03 3.48 -7.21
C LEU A 28 4.60 2.09 -6.71
N LEU A 29 3.84 2.04 -5.62
CA LEU A 29 3.28 0.79 -5.10
C LEU A 29 2.34 0.13 -6.11
N LEU A 30 1.46 0.91 -6.74
CA LEU A 30 0.57 0.46 -7.80
C LEU A 30 1.36 -0.05 -9.01
N ALA A 31 2.37 0.70 -9.46
CA ALA A 31 3.23 0.29 -10.57
C ALA A 31 3.96 -1.04 -10.29
N GLN A 32 4.45 -1.25 -9.07
CA GLN A 32 5.13 -2.48 -8.66
C GLN A 32 4.25 -3.74 -8.72
N ILE A 33 2.95 -3.58 -8.49
CA ILE A 33 1.97 -4.69 -8.59
C ILE A 33 1.30 -4.76 -9.98
N GLY A 34 1.78 -3.97 -10.95
CA GLY A 34 1.29 -3.95 -12.32
C GLY A 34 -0.05 -3.23 -12.51
N LEU A 35 -0.39 -2.32 -11.60
CA LEU A 35 -1.58 -1.48 -11.68
C LEU A 35 -1.25 -0.08 -12.19
N PRO A 36 -2.16 0.56 -12.93
CA PRO A 36 -2.00 1.94 -13.32
C PRO A 36 -1.97 2.85 -12.08
N GLU A 37 -1.16 3.91 -12.14
CA GLU A 37 -1.01 4.88 -11.04
C GLU A 37 -2.33 5.59 -10.69
N ASP A 38 -3.26 5.66 -11.65
CA ASP A 38 -4.62 6.22 -11.49
C ASP A 38 -5.60 5.24 -10.81
N THR A 39 -5.15 4.04 -10.42
CA THR A 39 -6.03 3.07 -9.75
C THR A 39 -6.51 3.64 -8.42
N HIS A 40 -7.82 3.71 -8.25
CA HIS A 40 -8.40 4.08 -6.96
C HIS A 40 -7.91 3.14 -5.86
N VAL A 41 -7.45 3.68 -4.74
CA VAL A 41 -7.03 2.88 -3.59
C VAL A 41 -7.87 3.20 -2.37
N ARG A 42 -8.11 2.19 -1.54
CA ARG A 42 -8.67 2.35 -0.21
C ARG A 42 -7.56 2.21 0.82
N MET A 43 -7.39 3.21 1.67
CA MET A 43 -6.47 3.14 2.81
C MET A 43 -7.24 2.69 4.06
N VAL A 44 -6.74 1.65 4.72
CA VAL A 44 -7.28 1.11 5.96
C VAL A 44 -6.23 1.29 7.06
N PRO A 45 -6.48 2.14 8.07
CA PRO A 45 -5.56 2.29 9.19
C PRO A 45 -5.52 1.00 10.02
N THR A 46 -4.33 0.61 10.47
CA THR A 46 -4.11 -0.55 11.35
C THR A 46 -3.27 -0.14 12.55
N LYS A 47 -3.17 -1.01 13.56
CA LYS A 47 -2.33 -0.76 14.75
C LYS A 47 -0.84 -0.57 14.42
N GLU A 48 -0.39 -1.08 13.28
CA GLU A 48 1.01 -1.07 12.85
C GLU A 48 1.30 -0.01 11.77
N GLY A 49 0.26 0.55 11.13
CA GLY A 49 0.40 1.51 10.04
C GLY A 49 -0.85 1.62 9.17
N PHE A 50 -0.71 1.39 7.88
CA PHE A 50 -1.81 1.48 6.91
C PHE A 50 -1.76 0.33 5.91
N ILE A 51 -2.93 -0.20 5.56
CA ILE A 51 -3.11 -1.12 4.45
C ILE A 51 -3.70 -0.36 3.26
N ILE A 52 -3.02 -0.39 2.14
CA ILE A 52 -3.50 0.12 0.86
C ILE A 52 -4.17 -1.06 0.13
N ILE A 53 -5.42 -0.89 -0.27
CA ILE A 53 -6.19 -1.89 -1.00
C ILE A 53 -6.59 -1.27 -2.34
N PRO A 54 -5.90 -1.61 -3.44
CA PRO A 54 -6.29 -1.17 -4.77
C PRO A 54 -7.71 -1.64 -5.10
N GLN A 55 -8.55 -0.70 -5.50
CA GLN A 55 -9.89 -0.90 -6.00
C GLN A 55 -9.78 -1.09 -7.51
N THR A 56 -9.32 -2.27 -7.94
CA THR A 56 -9.50 -2.68 -9.33
C THR A 56 -10.95 -3.07 -9.46
N GLU A 57 -11.78 -2.23 -10.07
CA GLU A 57 -13.13 -2.63 -10.45
C GLU A 57 -13.04 -3.94 -11.22
N LYS A 58 -13.70 -4.99 -10.71
CA LYS A 58 -14.02 -6.16 -11.51
C LYS A 58 -15.00 -5.67 -12.58
N ASN A 59 -14.48 -5.31 -13.74
CA ASN A 59 -15.28 -5.34 -14.94
C ASN A 59 -15.34 -6.77 -15.47
#